data_AF-L8HYX8-F1
#
_entry.id   AF-L8HYX8-F1
#
_cell.length_a   1.000
_cell.length_b   1.000
_cell.length_c   1.000
_cell.angle_alpha   90.00
_cell.angle_beta   90.00
_cell.angle_gamma   90.00
#
_symmetry.space_group_name_H-M   'P 1'
#
loop_
_entity.id
_entity.type
_entity.pdbx_description
1 polymer ?
#
loop_
_entity_poly.entity_id
_entity_poly.type
_entity_poly.pdbx_seq_one_letter_code
_entity_poly.pdbx_strand_id
1 'polypeptide(L)'
;TEPDGLLRTNYSCVLTNVGAALHGFHDVMKDISKHYSQKATIELELPTTTQKLITTNDCILSSVVALTNGAGKIASFFSNNVDYFVASLSYGPKTGSGFISPLSAECMLQYKKKAAAYMKALRKPLLESVPYEEALANRRVLLSSTESREGLAQQEKEHWMLEAQLAKIKLEKENQRIADKLKSTSSGQVVGVAQEKAAVATATGQEEASAKAVPEPVHSASEIGILTRTSDSEAPDVESREDLIRNHYMTRIVELTSQLQLADSKSVHFYAECRALSKRLALAEKSKEALTEEMKVASQSISRLQDELTTTKRSYEDQLSMMSDHLCSMNETLSKQREEIDTLKMSSKVWEGRASLRSNS
;
A
#
# COMPACT_ATOMS: atom_id res chain seq x y z
N THR A 1 -5.45 23.30 5.47
CA THR A 1 -6.52 22.70 4.66
C THR A 1 -5.87 21.84 3.60
N GLU A 2 -5.98 20.52 3.70
CA GLU A 2 -5.54 19.65 2.60
C GLU A 2 -6.54 19.75 1.44
N PRO A 3 -6.09 19.71 0.18
CA PRO A 3 -7.00 19.54 -0.95
C PRO A 3 -7.46 18.08 -0.96
N ASP A 4 -8.68 17.85 -0.46
CA ASP A 4 -9.31 16.53 -0.46
C ASP A 4 -9.42 16.02 -1.90
N GLY A 5 -8.54 15.08 -2.25
CA GLY A 5 -8.17 14.84 -3.64
C GLY A 5 -9.27 14.12 -4.38
N LEU A 6 -10.00 14.83 -5.25
CA LEU A 6 -11.16 14.31 -6.00
C LEU A 6 -10.92 12.88 -6.47
N LEU A 7 -11.61 11.93 -5.83
CA LEU A 7 -11.57 10.51 -6.15
C LEU A 7 -11.85 10.35 -7.65
N ARG A 8 -11.04 9.53 -8.34
CA ARG A 8 -10.91 9.63 -9.80
C ARG A 8 -12.20 9.29 -10.56
N THR A 9 -13.12 8.58 -9.93
CA THR A 9 -14.52 8.38 -10.33
C THR A 9 -15.25 9.69 -10.63
N ASN A 10 -14.94 10.76 -9.88
CA ASN A 10 -15.64 12.03 -9.93
C ASN A 10 -15.34 12.79 -11.22
N TYR A 11 -14.21 12.57 -11.90
CA TYR A 11 -13.92 13.27 -13.17
C TYR A 11 -14.88 12.87 -14.28
N SER A 12 -15.33 11.60 -14.33
CA SER A 12 -16.38 11.18 -15.28
C SER A 12 -17.70 11.91 -14.99
N CYS A 13 -18.12 11.95 -13.72
CA CYS A 13 -19.29 12.72 -13.29
C CYS A 13 -19.17 14.22 -13.62
N VAL A 14 -18.02 14.85 -13.34
CA VAL A 14 -17.75 16.26 -13.64
C VAL A 14 -17.81 16.54 -15.14
N LEU A 15 -17.21 15.69 -15.99
CA LEU A 15 -17.28 15.85 -17.44
C LEU A 15 -18.72 15.69 -17.95
N THR A 16 -19.44 14.66 -17.51
CA THR A 16 -20.86 14.48 -17.87
C THR A 16 -21.72 15.67 -17.42
N ASN A 17 -21.48 16.21 -16.23
CA ASN A 17 -22.17 17.41 -15.73
C ASN A 17 -21.84 18.67 -16.54
N VAL A 18 -20.59 18.83 -17.01
CA VAL A 18 -20.21 19.93 -17.93
C VAL A 18 -20.92 19.76 -19.29
N GLY A 19 -20.99 18.54 -19.83
CA GLY A 19 -21.77 18.25 -21.03
C GLY A 19 -23.25 18.59 -20.87
N ALA A 20 -23.87 18.18 -19.77
CA ALA A 20 -25.27 18.50 -19.46
C ALA A 20 -25.50 20.02 -19.29
N ALA A 21 -24.58 20.73 -18.62
CA ALA A 21 -24.66 22.18 -18.45
C ALA A 21 -24.52 22.93 -19.79
N LEU A 22 -23.69 22.45 -20.72
CA LEU A 22 -23.53 23.02 -22.07
C LEU A 22 -24.79 22.81 -22.92
N HIS A 23 -25.43 21.64 -22.85
CA HIS A 23 -26.73 21.42 -23.51
C HIS A 23 -27.84 22.29 -22.88
N GLY A 24 -27.91 22.38 -21.56
CA GLY A 24 -28.85 23.29 -20.87
C GLY A 24 -28.65 24.76 -21.24
N PHE A 25 -27.40 25.22 -21.40
CA PHE A 25 -27.11 26.56 -21.88
C PHE A 25 -27.55 26.78 -23.34
N HIS A 26 -27.33 25.80 -24.23
CA HIS A 26 -27.83 25.85 -25.60
C HIS A 26 -29.37 25.96 -25.64
N ASP A 27 -30.08 25.18 -24.84
CA ASP A 27 -31.54 25.15 -24.85
C ASP A 27 -32.13 26.45 -24.27
N VAL A 28 -31.54 27.00 -23.21
CA VAL A 28 -31.88 28.34 -22.70
C VAL A 28 -31.63 29.42 -23.77
N MET A 29 -30.50 29.34 -24.50
CA MET A 29 -30.21 30.28 -25.61
C MET A 29 -31.23 30.16 -26.76
N LYS A 30 -31.69 28.94 -27.05
CA LYS A 30 -32.71 28.66 -28.07
C LYS A 30 -34.08 29.23 -27.68
N ASP A 31 -34.48 29.10 -26.41
CA ASP A 31 -35.71 29.73 -25.91
C ASP A 31 -35.61 31.26 -25.84
N ILE A 32 -34.45 31.81 -25.46
CA ILE A 32 -34.19 33.27 -25.57
C ILE A 32 -34.34 33.73 -27.03
N SER A 33 -33.77 33.00 -28.00
CA SER A 33 -33.90 33.31 -29.43
C SER A 33 -35.35 33.30 -29.90
N LYS A 34 -36.15 32.32 -29.45
CA LYS A 34 -37.57 32.17 -29.77
C LYS A 34 -38.40 33.31 -29.16
N HIS A 35 -38.24 33.58 -27.87
CA HIS A 35 -38.98 34.64 -27.17
C HIS A 35 -38.60 36.04 -27.68
N TYR A 36 -37.33 36.30 -27.98
CA TYR A 36 -36.91 37.57 -28.55
C TYR A 36 -37.42 37.76 -29.98
N SER A 37 -37.45 36.69 -30.80
CA SER A 37 -38.06 36.73 -32.14
C SER A 37 -39.55 37.05 -32.07
N GLN A 38 -40.31 36.38 -31.20
CA GLN A 38 -41.73 36.67 -30.97
C GLN A 38 -41.95 38.11 -30.51
N LYS A 39 -41.14 38.60 -29.56
CA LYS A 39 -41.17 39.99 -29.09
C LYS A 39 -40.90 40.98 -30.23
N ALA A 40 -39.86 40.74 -31.04
CA ALA A 40 -39.48 41.63 -32.14
C ALA A 40 -40.58 41.73 -33.20
N THR A 41 -41.30 40.64 -33.49
CA THR A 41 -42.48 40.68 -34.39
C THR A 41 -43.62 41.52 -33.80
N ILE A 42 -43.95 41.35 -32.52
CA ILE A 42 -44.99 42.15 -31.85
C ILE A 42 -44.59 43.63 -31.76
N GLU A 43 -43.31 43.93 -31.56
CA GLU A 43 -42.80 45.31 -31.66
C GLU A 43 -42.90 45.86 -33.10
N LEU A 44 -42.76 45.03 -34.14
CA LEU A 44 -42.93 45.48 -35.53
C LEU A 44 -44.38 45.88 -35.87
N GLU A 45 -45.37 45.29 -35.20
CA GLU A 45 -46.81 45.57 -35.40
C GLU A 45 -47.28 46.85 -34.69
N LEU A 46 -46.47 47.46 -33.83
CA LEU A 46 -46.84 48.66 -33.07
C LEU A 46 -46.71 49.97 -33.91
N PRO A 47 -47.73 50.86 -33.92
CA PRO A 47 -47.69 52.11 -34.69
C PRO A 47 -46.59 53.12 -34.29
N THR A 48 -45.89 52.88 -33.18
CA THR A 48 -44.82 53.73 -32.65
C THR A 48 -43.42 53.26 -33.07
N THR A 49 -43.30 52.21 -33.87
CA THR A 49 -42.02 51.58 -34.18
C THR A 49 -41.15 52.41 -35.13
N THR A 50 -39.89 52.56 -34.74
CA THR A 50 -38.90 53.39 -35.44
C THR A 50 -37.87 52.51 -36.14
N GLN A 51 -37.32 52.97 -37.27
CA GLN A 51 -36.27 52.25 -38.01
C GLN A 51 -35.07 51.87 -37.11
N LYS A 52 -34.74 52.72 -36.13
CA LYS A 52 -33.68 52.45 -35.15
C LYS A 52 -33.98 51.25 -34.24
N LEU A 53 -35.25 51.06 -33.84
CA LEU A 53 -35.68 49.88 -33.09
C LEU A 53 -35.56 48.61 -33.94
N ILE A 54 -36.03 48.65 -35.19
CA ILE A 54 -35.95 47.51 -36.13
C ILE A 54 -34.50 47.04 -36.27
N THR A 55 -33.59 47.93 -36.67
CA THR A 55 -32.17 47.58 -36.85
C THR A 55 -31.47 47.16 -35.54
N THR A 56 -31.95 47.62 -34.38
CA THR A 56 -31.46 47.14 -33.08
C THR A 56 -31.94 45.71 -32.79
N ASN A 57 -33.22 45.41 -33.04
CA ASN A 57 -33.79 44.07 -32.88
C ASN A 57 -33.15 43.06 -33.86
N ASP A 58 -32.89 43.45 -35.12
CA ASP A 58 -32.16 42.62 -36.10
C ASP A 58 -30.74 42.28 -35.62
N CYS A 59 -30.02 43.27 -35.08
CA CYS A 59 -28.66 43.08 -34.56
C CYS A 59 -28.64 42.14 -33.35
N ILE A 60 -29.61 42.29 -32.43
CA ILE A 60 -29.74 41.42 -31.26
C ILE A 60 -30.16 40.01 -31.67
N LEU A 61 -31.11 39.85 -32.60
CA LEU A 61 -31.50 38.55 -33.14
C LEU A 61 -30.33 37.82 -33.80
N SER A 62 -29.57 38.52 -34.66
CA SER A 62 -28.36 37.97 -35.29
C SER A 62 -27.33 37.51 -34.26
N SER A 63 -27.09 38.32 -33.22
CA SER A 63 -26.16 38.00 -32.12
C SER A 63 -26.62 36.79 -31.29
N VAL A 64 -27.91 36.72 -30.96
CA VAL A 64 -28.52 35.63 -30.18
C VAL A 64 -28.53 34.32 -30.97
N VAL A 65 -28.86 34.36 -32.27
CA VAL A 65 -28.81 33.19 -33.16
C VAL A 65 -27.36 32.72 -33.34
N ALA A 66 -26.39 33.62 -33.49
CA ALA A 66 -24.98 33.27 -33.55
C ALA A 66 -24.50 32.60 -32.25
N LEU A 67 -24.89 33.12 -31.08
CA LEU A 67 -24.55 32.54 -29.78
C LEU A 67 -25.23 31.18 -29.55
N THR A 68 -26.49 31.01 -29.95
CA THR A 68 -27.20 29.71 -29.89
C THR A 68 -26.49 28.67 -30.75
N ASN A 69 -26.14 29.02 -32.00
CA ASN A 69 -25.38 28.14 -32.90
C ASN A 69 -23.96 27.82 -32.37
N GLY A 70 -23.32 28.77 -31.66
CA GLY A 70 -22.06 28.55 -30.97
C GLY A 70 -22.20 27.56 -29.80
N ALA A 71 -23.20 27.78 -28.93
CA ALA A 71 -23.50 26.92 -27.80
C ALA A 71 -23.80 25.47 -28.24
N GLY A 72 -24.62 25.28 -29.28
CA GLY A 72 -24.94 23.95 -29.82
C GLY A 72 -23.72 23.22 -30.39
N LYS A 73 -22.80 23.94 -31.05
CA LYS A 73 -21.52 23.37 -31.53
C LYS A 73 -20.61 22.98 -30.37
N ILE A 74 -20.53 23.77 -29.30
CA ILE A 74 -19.72 23.45 -28.11
C ILE A 74 -20.32 22.26 -27.36
N ALA A 75 -21.64 22.25 -27.15
CA ALA A 75 -22.34 21.17 -26.46
C ALA A 75 -22.21 19.83 -27.20
N SER A 76 -22.46 19.82 -28.51
CA SER A 76 -22.30 18.62 -29.35
C SER A 76 -20.85 18.16 -29.48
N PHE A 77 -19.88 19.09 -29.64
CA PHE A 77 -18.46 18.73 -29.58
C PHE A 77 -18.10 18.07 -28.25
N PHE A 78 -18.55 18.63 -27.13
CA PHE A 78 -18.23 18.11 -25.81
C PHE A 78 -18.86 16.74 -25.56
N SER A 79 -20.15 16.56 -25.86
CA SER A 79 -20.81 15.26 -25.69
C SER A 79 -20.23 14.18 -26.61
N ASN A 80 -19.89 14.51 -27.86
CA ASN A 80 -19.31 13.54 -28.80
C ASN A 80 -17.86 13.14 -28.45
N ASN A 81 -17.19 13.90 -27.57
CA ASN A 81 -15.80 13.64 -27.14
C ASN A 81 -15.70 13.23 -25.65
N VAL A 82 -16.81 13.13 -24.92
CA VAL A 82 -16.80 12.87 -23.46
C VAL A 82 -16.09 11.54 -23.13
N ASP A 83 -16.35 10.50 -23.93
CA ASP A 83 -15.70 9.19 -23.77
C ASP A 83 -14.19 9.24 -24.05
N TYR A 84 -13.73 10.07 -24.98
CA TYR A 84 -12.29 10.27 -25.24
C TYR A 84 -11.59 11.00 -24.08
N PHE A 85 -12.26 11.95 -23.43
CA PHE A 85 -11.75 12.60 -22.21
C PHE A 85 -11.71 11.61 -21.03
N VAL A 86 -12.75 10.80 -20.84
CA VAL A 86 -12.82 9.76 -19.79
C VAL A 86 -11.80 8.63 -20.02
N ALA A 87 -11.61 8.19 -21.27
CA ALA A 87 -10.59 7.22 -21.65
C ALA A 87 -9.18 7.78 -21.43
N SER A 88 -8.93 9.04 -21.80
CA SER A 88 -7.65 9.73 -21.55
C SER A 88 -7.33 9.93 -20.07
N LEU A 89 -8.36 9.94 -19.21
CA LEU A 89 -8.24 9.95 -17.75
C LEU A 89 -8.06 8.56 -17.13
N SER A 90 -8.17 7.47 -17.90
CA SER A 90 -7.92 6.12 -17.40
C SER A 90 -6.42 5.80 -17.40
N TYR A 91 -5.94 5.03 -16.42
CA TYR A 91 -4.61 4.42 -16.54
C TYR A 91 -4.74 3.15 -17.40
N GLY A 92 -4.03 3.13 -18.53
CA GLY A 92 -3.95 2.00 -19.45
C GLY A 92 -2.96 2.30 -20.58
N PRO A 93 -2.51 1.29 -21.35
CA PRO A 93 -1.72 1.51 -22.56
C PRO A 93 -2.55 2.27 -23.61
N LYS A 94 -1.96 3.28 -24.28
CA LYS A 94 -2.65 4.12 -25.30
C LYS A 94 -3.14 3.36 -26.55
N THR A 95 -2.97 2.05 -26.60
CA THR A 95 -3.20 1.18 -27.77
C THR A 95 -3.99 -0.09 -27.45
N GLY A 96 -4.49 -0.26 -26.22
CA GLY A 96 -5.22 -1.47 -25.81
C GLY A 96 -6.57 -1.17 -25.18
N SER A 97 -7.64 -1.86 -25.63
CA SER A 97 -9.01 -1.77 -25.10
C SER A 97 -9.19 -2.41 -23.70
N GLY A 98 -8.10 -2.60 -22.95
CA GLY A 98 -8.11 -3.18 -21.61
C GLY A 98 -8.53 -2.15 -20.56
N PHE A 99 -9.82 -2.11 -20.23
CA PHE A 99 -10.35 -1.35 -19.10
C PHE A 99 -9.71 -1.86 -17.79
N ILE A 100 -8.72 -1.13 -17.26
CA ILE A 100 -8.01 -1.57 -16.04
C ILE A 100 -8.98 -1.52 -14.86
N SER A 101 -9.28 -2.69 -14.30
CA SER A 101 -10.14 -2.87 -13.13
C SER A 101 -9.80 -1.86 -12.01
N PRO A 102 -10.79 -1.22 -11.36
CA PRO A 102 -10.55 -0.20 -10.35
C PRO A 102 -9.59 -0.62 -9.23
N LEU A 103 -9.63 -1.88 -8.79
CA LEU A 103 -8.68 -2.41 -7.80
C LEU A 103 -7.23 -2.48 -8.33
N SER A 104 -7.05 -2.80 -9.62
CA SER A 104 -5.73 -2.82 -10.26
C SER A 104 -5.15 -1.41 -10.40
N ALA A 105 -6.00 -0.43 -10.74
CA ALA A 105 -5.62 0.98 -10.78
C ALA A 105 -5.18 1.50 -9.40
N GLU A 106 -5.90 1.17 -8.32
CA GLU A 106 -5.51 1.53 -6.96
C GLU A 106 -4.23 0.82 -6.52
N CYS A 107 -4.07 -0.48 -6.79
CA CYS A 107 -2.83 -1.21 -6.55
C CYS A 107 -1.62 -0.54 -7.23
N MET A 108 -1.72 -0.18 -8.52
CA MET A 108 -0.65 0.57 -9.20
C MET A 108 -0.35 1.92 -8.55
N LEU A 109 -1.37 2.63 -8.06
CA LEU A 109 -1.21 3.93 -7.40
C LEU A 109 -0.52 3.77 -6.03
N GLN A 110 -0.84 2.72 -5.28
CA GLN A 110 -0.16 2.34 -4.04
C GLN A 110 1.31 1.92 -4.29
N TYR A 111 1.59 1.13 -5.33
CA TYR A 111 2.96 0.80 -5.71
C TYR A 111 3.75 2.03 -6.15
N LYS A 112 3.14 2.96 -6.89
CA LYS A 112 3.75 4.25 -7.27
C LYS A 112 4.04 5.13 -6.05
N LYS A 113 3.13 5.20 -5.06
CA LYS A 113 3.37 5.87 -3.77
C LYS A 113 4.56 5.24 -3.02
N LYS A 114 4.60 3.90 -2.90
CA LYS A 114 5.71 3.16 -2.27
C LYS A 114 7.05 3.40 -2.98
N ALA A 115 7.08 3.34 -4.30
CA ALA A 115 8.29 3.59 -5.10
C ALA A 115 8.78 5.04 -4.95
N ALA A 116 7.88 6.03 -4.96
CA ALA A 116 8.24 7.44 -4.72
C ALA A 116 8.77 7.66 -3.29
N ALA A 117 8.18 7.02 -2.28
CA ALA A 117 8.68 7.06 -0.91
C ALA A 117 10.06 6.41 -0.76
N TYR A 118 10.30 5.27 -1.41
CA TYR A 118 11.60 4.60 -1.46
C TYR A 118 12.67 5.47 -2.13
N MET A 119 12.38 6.04 -3.30
CA MET A 119 13.29 6.97 -3.99
C MET A 119 13.54 8.28 -3.20
N LYS A 120 12.60 8.70 -2.35
CA LYS A 120 12.80 9.81 -1.40
C LYS A 120 13.66 9.41 -0.21
N ALA A 121 13.55 8.17 0.27
CA ALA A 121 14.40 7.63 1.34
C ALA A 121 15.85 7.46 0.88
N LEU A 122 16.08 6.96 -0.34
CA LEU A 122 17.42 6.89 -0.98
C LEU A 122 18.08 8.26 -1.21
N ARG A 123 17.33 9.36 -1.10
CA ARG A 123 17.85 10.74 -1.19
C ARG A 123 18.12 11.39 0.18
N LYS A 124 17.92 10.68 1.29
CA LYS A 124 18.55 11.11 2.55
C LYS A 124 20.07 10.98 2.38
N PRO A 125 20.87 11.96 2.82
CA PRO A 125 22.29 11.73 3.05
C PRO A 125 22.45 10.50 3.95
N LEU A 126 23.36 9.59 3.58
CA LEU A 126 23.73 8.49 4.44
C LEU A 126 24.34 9.09 5.71
N LEU A 127 23.89 8.64 6.89
CA LEU A 127 24.60 9.00 8.12
C LEU A 127 26.02 8.43 8.03
N GLU A 128 27.00 9.23 8.46
CA GLU A 128 28.42 8.94 8.31
C GLU A 128 28.84 7.81 9.25
N SER A 129 28.62 6.58 8.79
CA SER A 129 29.08 5.37 9.47
C SER A 129 30.59 5.27 9.31
N VAL A 130 31.29 5.03 10.43
CA VAL A 130 32.71 4.67 10.44
C VAL A 130 32.97 3.58 9.39
N PRO A 131 33.92 3.77 8.46
CA PRO A 131 34.25 2.79 7.43
C PRO A 131 34.55 1.40 8.00
N TYR A 132 34.17 0.35 7.26
CA TYR A 132 34.27 -1.04 7.74
C TYR A 132 35.68 -1.43 8.20
N GLU A 133 36.73 -0.98 7.51
CA GLU A 133 38.12 -1.30 7.88
C GLU A 133 38.54 -0.60 9.19
N GLU A 134 38.04 0.61 9.45
CA GLU A 134 38.28 1.36 10.68
C GLU A 134 37.48 0.76 11.85
N ALA A 135 36.26 0.29 11.59
CA ALA A 135 35.49 -0.51 12.55
C ALA A 135 36.20 -1.84 12.90
N LEU A 136 36.84 -2.51 11.93
CA LEU A 136 37.69 -3.68 12.19
C LEU A 136 38.96 -3.32 12.96
N ALA A 137 39.62 -2.19 12.66
CA ALA A 137 40.77 -1.71 13.40
C ALA A 137 40.42 -1.44 14.87
N ASN A 138 39.34 -0.70 15.12
CA ASN A 138 38.84 -0.42 16.47
C ASN A 138 38.47 -1.71 17.22
N ARG A 139 37.87 -2.70 16.56
CA ARG A 139 37.61 -4.03 17.15
C ARG A 139 38.89 -4.76 17.54
N ARG A 140 39.94 -4.71 16.70
CA ARG A 140 41.25 -5.33 17.00
C ARG A 140 41.90 -4.69 18.23
N VAL A 141 41.89 -3.35 18.31
CA VAL A 141 42.45 -2.58 19.46
C VAL A 141 41.69 -2.87 20.76
N LEU A 142 40.35 -2.93 20.71
CA LEU A 142 39.55 -3.27 21.89
C LEU A 142 39.86 -4.67 22.42
N LEU A 143 39.98 -5.67 21.52
CA LEU A 143 40.26 -7.05 21.91
C LEU A 143 41.64 -7.20 22.56
N SER A 144 42.70 -6.63 21.97
CA SER A 144 44.05 -6.67 22.56
C SER A 144 44.14 -5.90 23.88
N SER A 145 43.36 -4.82 24.05
CA SER A 145 43.25 -4.11 25.32
C SER A 145 42.54 -4.95 26.40
N THR A 146 41.48 -5.69 26.05
CA THR A 146 40.82 -6.61 27.01
C THR A 146 41.70 -7.78 27.41
N GLU A 147 42.41 -8.39 26.46
CA GLU A 147 43.34 -9.51 26.69
C GLU A 147 44.51 -9.08 27.60
N SER A 148 45.11 -7.92 27.33
CA SER A 148 46.16 -7.34 28.18
C SER A 148 45.67 -7.07 29.61
N ARG A 149 44.43 -6.58 29.78
CA ARG A 149 43.84 -6.33 31.12
C ARG A 149 43.53 -7.63 31.87
N GLU A 150 43.11 -8.67 31.17
CA GLU A 150 42.83 -9.99 31.76
C GLU A 150 44.10 -10.69 32.23
N GLY A 151 45.20 -10.60 31.46
CA GLY A 151 46.52 -11.07 31.88
C GLY A 151 47.05 -10.37 33.14
N LEU A 152 46.93 -9.03 33.22
CA LEU A 152 47.31 -8.27 34.41
C LEU A 152 46.50 -8.68 35.65
N ALA A 153 45.16 -8.80 35.52
CA ALA A 153 44.29 -9.19 36.63
C ALA A 153 44.59 -10.62 37.14
N GLN A 154 44.97 -11.55 36.26
CA GLN A 154 45.40 -12.89 36.65
C GLN A 154 46.77 -12.87 37.37
N GLN A 155 47.72 -12.03 36.93
CA GLN A 155 49.01 -11.86 37.62
C GLN A 155 48.85 -11.24 39.02
N GLU A 156 47.99 -10.23 39.18
CA GLU A 156 47.69 -9.64 40.51
C GLU A 156 47.04 -10.66 41.46
N LYS A 157 46.11 -11.47 40.95
CA LYS A 157 45.46 -12.55 41.71
C LYS A 157 46.46 -13.62 42.17
N GLU A 158 47.46 -13.95 41.36
CA GLU A 158 48.54 -14.87 41.75
C GLU A 158 49.47 -14.24 42.79
N HIS A 159 49.81 -12.94 42.65
CA HIS A 159 50.58 -12.19 43.65
C HIS A 159 49.88 -12.21 45.02
N TRP A 160 48.63 -11.78 45.09
CA TRP A 160 47.86 -11.76 46.34
C TRP A 160 47.66 -13.14 46.96
N MET A 161 47.55 -14.20 46.15
CA MET A 161 47.48 -15.57 46.64
C MET A 161 48.80 -16.00 47.33
N LEU A 162 49.95 -15.69 46.73
CA LEU A 162 51.27 -15.98 47.30
C LEU A 162 51.51 -15.17 48.58
N GLU A 163 51.11 -13.91 48.60
CA GLU A 163 51.24 -13.05 49.79
C GLU A 163 50.37 -13.55 50.96
N ALA A 164 49.12 -13.98 50.69
CA ALA A 164 48.26 -14.59 51.69
C ALA A 164 48.82 -15.93 52.23
N GLN A 165 49.43 -16.76 51.38
CA GLN A 165 50.14 -17.97 51.82
C GLN A 165 51.36 -17.64 52.70
N LEU A 166 52.15 -16.63 52.33
CA LEU A 166 53.26 -16.12 53.13
C LEU A 166 52.81 -15.58 54.49
N ALA A 167 51.69 -14.86 54.55
CA ALA A 167 51.09 -14.40 55.80
C ALA A 167 50.66 -15.56 56.70
N LYS A 168 49.99 -16.57 56.13
CA LYS A 168 49.62 -17.80 56.86
C LYS A 168 50.84 -18.53 57.44
N ILE A 169 51.91 -18.71 56.64
CA ILE A 169 53.15 -19.37 57.08
C ILE A 169 53.87 -18.56 58.18
N LYS A 170 53.83 -17.22 58.13
CA LYS A 170 54.38 -16.36 59.20
C LYS A 170 53.61 -16.58 60.51
N LEU A 171 52.27 -16.56 60.48
CA LEU A 171 51.40 -16.74 61.64
C LEU A 171 51.54 -18.15 62.24
N GLU A 172 51.62 -19.19 61.41
CA GLU A 172 51.85 -20.57 61.86
C GLU A 172 53.21 -20.74 62.56
N LYS A 173 54.27 -20.11 62.02
CA LYS A 173 55.59 -20.06 62.67
C LYS A 173 55.61 -19.25 63.97
N GLU A 174 54.77 -18.21 64.09
CA GLU A 174 54.62 -17.48 65.35
C GLU A 174 53.88 -18.32 66.40
N ASN A 175 52.74 -18.91 66.05
CA ASN A 175 51.99 -19.82 66.92
C ASN A 175 52.86 -20.95 67.43
N GLN A 176 53.72 -21.53 66.59
CA GLN A 176 54.68 -22.55 67.02
C GLN A 176 55.69 -22.00 68.04
N ARG A 177 56.27 -20.81 67.82
CA ARG A 177 57.15 -20.14 68.80
C ARG A 177 56.44 -19.83 70.12
N ILE A 178 55.16 -19.45 70.09
CA ILE A 178 54.35 -19.20 71.28
C ILE A 178 54.09 -20.51 72.04
N ALA A 179 53.72 -21.58 71.33
CA ALA A 179 53.52 -22.91 71.91
C ALA A 179 54.80 -23.48 72.52
N ASP A 180 55.96 -23.29 71.88
CA ASP A 180 57.24 -23.79 72.39
C ASP A 180 57.76 -22.93 73.56
N LYS A 181 57.50 -21.62 73.56
CA LYS A 181 57.67 -20.79 74.76
C LYS A 181 56.82 -21.31 75.92
N LEU A 182 55.52 -21.52 75.72
CA LEU A 182 54.61 -22.03 76.76
C LEU A 182 55.08 -23.36 77.35
N LYS A 183 55.55 -24.31 76.52
CA LYS A 183 56.16 -25.57 76.99
C LYS A 183 57.45 -25.34 77.78
N SER A 184 58.30 -24.39 77.36
CA SER A 184 59.53 -24.06 78.10
C SER A 184 59.22 -23.42 79.47
N THR A 185 58.14 -22.65 79.58
CA THR A 185 57.69 -22.03 80.83
C THR A 185 56.95 -23.01 81.76
N SER A 186 56.36 -24.10 81.25
CA SER A 186 55.66 -25.10 82.08
C SER A 186 56.60 -26.05 82.85
N SER A 187 57.92 -25.89 82.75
CA SER A 187 58.93 -26.67 83.49
C SER A 187 59.70 -25.80 84.51
N GLY A 188 59.00 -24.88 85.20
CA GLY A 188 59.64 -23.97 86.14
C GLY A 188 58.72 -23.42 87.23
N GLN A 189 59.00 -23.84 88.47
CA GLN A 189 58.60 -23.21 89.75
C GLN A 189 57.13 -23.37 90.22
N VAL A 190 56.99 -23.48 91.55
CA VAL A 190 55.77 -23.85 92.29
C VAL A 190 55.67 -22.96 93.55
N VAL A 191 54.44 -22.60 93.92
CA VAL A 191 54.02 -21.91 95.17
C VAL A 191 54.41 -20.44 95.37
N GLY A 192 53.39 -19.64 95.70
CA GLY A 192 53.43 -18.26 96.19
C GLY A 192 51.99 -17.77 96.39
N VAL A 193 51.52 -17.69 97.64
CA VAL A 193 50.08 -17.55 98.00
C VAL A 193 49.77 -16.14 98.54
N ALA A 194 48.49 -15.74 98.46
CA ALA A 194 47.77 -14.63 99.14
C ALA A 194 47.46 -13.37 98.29
N GLN A 195 46.35 -12.63 98.48
CA GLN A 195 45.03 -12.94 99.10
C GLN A 195 43.98 -11.84 98.74
N GLU A 196 42.71 -12.23 98.56
CA GLU A 196 41.42 -11.47 98.62
C GLU A 196 41.22 -10.01 98.08
N LYS A 197 40.09 -9.86 97.33
CA LYS A 197 39.07 -8.77 97.38
C LYS A 197 39.48 -7.33 96.97
N ALA A 198 38.56 -6.41 96.64
CA ALA A 198 37.20 -6.45 96.03
C ALA A 198 36.75 -5.01 95.68
N ALA A 199 35.68 -4.86 94.87
CA ALA A 199 35.10 -3.61 94.35
C ALA A 199 36.00 -2.84 93.33
N VAL A 200 35.56 -2.27 92.20
CA VAL A 200 34.29 -1.66 91.69
C VAL A 200 34.20 -0.14 91.88
N ALA A 201 33.86 0.55 90.78
CA ALA A 201 33.41 1.96 90.60
C ALA A 201 34.39 2.98 89.96
N THR A 202 34.00 3.43 88.74
CA THR A 202 33.83 4.85 88.32
C THR A 202 35.02 5.83 88.51
N ALA A 203 35.80 6.22 87.49
CA ALA A 203 35.54 6.99 86.25
C ALA A 203 35.72 8.54 86.38
N THR A 204 35.98 9.22 85.25
CA THR A 204 36.58 10.58 85.09
C THR A 204 38.02 10.69 85.66
N GLY A 205 38.97 11.53 85.22
CA GLY A 205 39.10 12.69 84.32
C GLY A 205 40.30 13.53 84.88
N GLN A 206 41.03 14.42 84.21
CA GLN A 206 41.06 15.01 82.86
C GLN A 206 42.35 15.87 82.74
N GLU A 207 42.98 16.00 81.55
CA GLU A 207 44.06 16.99 81.19
C GLU A 207 45.40 16.90 81.99
N GLU A 208 46.57 17.46 81.61
CA GLU A 208 47.21 17.98 80.37
C GLU A 208 48.75 17.70 80.51
N ALA A 209 49.75 18.06 79.68
CA ALA A 209 49.91 18.89 78.48
C ALA A 209 51.16 18.46 77.66
N SER A 210 51.28 18.93 76.40
CA SER A 210 52.55 19.18 75.65
C SER A 210 53.56 18.03 75.36
N ALA A 211 54.35 18.02 74.27
CA ALA A 211 54.30 18.79 73.02
C ALA A 211 55.17 18.14 71.90
N LYS A 212 54.82 18.42 70.64
CA LYS A 212 55.65 18.41 69.40
C LYS A 212 56.69 17.29 69.17
N ALA A 213 56.40 16.45 68.17
CA ALA A 213 57.35 16.06 67.13
C ALA A 213 56.64 15.99 65.76
N VAL A 214 57.35 16.22 64.66
CA VAL A 214 56.81 16.23 63.28
C VAL A 214 57.17 14.90 62.60
N PRO A 215 56.28 14.28 61.78
CA PRO A 215 56.55 12.99 61.16
C PRO A 215 57.52 13.09 59.97
N GLU A 216 58.51 12.20 59.90
CA GLU A 216 59.31 11.99 58.69
C GLU A 216 58.67 10.92 57.77
N PRO A 217 58.57 11.16 56.45
CA PRO A 217 58.11 10.16 55.49
C PRO A 217 59.23 9.16 55.13
N VAL A 218 58.90 7.87 55.09
CA VAL A 218 59.85 6.83 54.67
C VAL A 218 60.03 6.87 53.15
N HIS A 219 61.13 7.46 52.69
CA HIS A 219 61.49 7.53 51.28
C HIS A 219 62.04 6.20 50.76
N SER A 220 61.19 5.40 50.12
CA SER A 220 61.61 4.29 49.25
C SER A 220 61.81 4.80 47.83
N ALA A 221 63.06 4.99 47.40
CA ALA A 221 63.38 5.35 46.03
C ALA A 221 63.17 4.14 45.09
N SER A 222 62.33 4.33 44.06
CA SER A 222 62.17 3.41 42.93
C SER A 222 62.16 4.23 41.65
N GLU A 223 62.81 3.73 40.60
CA GLU A 223 63.28 4.54 39.46
C GLU A 223 62.20 4.81 38.39
N ILE A 224 60.91 4.76 38.77
CA ILE A 224 59.77 5.03 37.89
C ILE A 224 58.74 5.89 38.64
N GLY A 225 58.74 7.20 38.36
CA GLY A 225 57.62 8.13 38.60
C GLY A 225 57.17 8.37 40.05
N ILE A 226 57.24 9.63 40.50
CA ILE A 226 56.59 10.04 41.76
C ILE A 226 55.07 10.04 41.56
N LEU A 227 54.41 8.92 41.88
CA LEU A 227 52.96 8.84 41.90
C LEU A 227 52.43 9.33 43.26
N THR A 228 52.05 10.60 43.32
CA THR A 228 51.36 11.18 44.48
C THR A 228 50.00 10.51 44.65
N ARG A 229 49.92 9.49 45.51
CA ARG A 229 48.64 8.94 45.99
C ARG A 229 47.92 9.97 46.85
N THR A 230 47.10 10.81 46.22
CA THR A 230 46.11 11.64 46.91
C THR A 230 45.10 10.73 47.62
N SER A 231 44.83 11.02 48.89
CA SER A 231 43.90 10.25 49.72
C SER A 231 42.44 10.47 49.32
N ASP A 232 41.74 9.38 49.06
CA ASP A 232 40.32 9.13 49.35
C ASP A 232 39.29 10.22 49.00
N SER A 233 38.84 10.27 47.74
CA SER A 233 37.57 10.93 47.36
C SER A 233 36.91 10.43 46.05
N GLU A 234 37.04 9.15 45.70
CA GLU A 234 36.47 8.59 44.44
C GLU A 234 35.13 7.85 44.60
N ALA A 235 34.45 8.03 45.74
CA ALA A 235 33.20 7.31 46.06
C ALA A 235 31.94 7.63 45.21
N PRO A 236 31.73 8.80 44.56
CA PRO A 236 30.46 9.10 43.89
C PRO A 236 30.44 8.88 42.36
N ASP A 237 31.59 8.83 41.69
CA ASP A 237 31.65 8.83 40.21
C ASP A 237 31.58 7.41 39.61
N VAL A 238 32.08 6.40 40.33
CA VAL A 238 32.10 5.00 39.86
C VAL A 238 30.68 4.40 39.81
N GLU A 239 29.90 4.50 40.89
CA GLU A 239 28.48 4.12 40.91
C GLU A 239 27.69 4.80 39.77
N SER A 240 27.88 6.11 39.58
CA SER A 240 27.20 6.91 38.54
C SER A 240 27.50 6.38 37.13
N ARG A 241 28.76 6.01 36.87
CA ARG A 241 29.19 5.40 35.61
C ARG A 241 28.59 4.00 35.41
N GLU A 242 28.57 3.16 36.45
CA GLU A 242 27.97 1.83 36.36
C GLU A 242 26.45 1.88 36.14
N ASP A 243 25.75 2.79 36.82
CA ASP A 243 24.32 3.02 36.64
C ASP A 243 23.99 3.50 35.22
N LEU A 244 24.79 4.40 34.65
CA LEU A 244 24.63 4.84 33.26
C LEU A 244 24.81 3.68 32.26
N ILE A 245 25.82 2.82 32.48
CA ILE A 245 26.07 1.62 31.67
C ILE A 245 24.90 0.63 31.78
N ARG A 246 24.43 0.37 33.01
CA ARG A 246 23.30 -0.52 33.31
C ARG A 246 22.01 -0.02 32.66
N ASN A 247 21.74 1.28 32.75
CA ASN A 247 20.58 1.93 32.14
C ASN A 247 20.62 1.89 30.60
N HIS A 248 21.78 2.12 29.99
CA HIS A 248 21.97 1.98 28.55
C HIS A 248 21.66 0.54 28.08
N TYR A 249 22.23 -0.47 28.74
CA TYR A 249 21.97 -1.86 28.36
C TYR A 249 20.51 -2.28 28.62
N MET A 250 19.88 -1.86 29.72
CA MET A 250 18.46 -2.13 29.96
C MET A 250 17.55 -1.45 28.94
N THR A 251 17.82 -0.19 28.58
CA THR A 251 17.11 0.52 27.51
C THR A 251 17.24 -0.24 26.19
N ARG A 252 18.44 -0.71 25.84
CA ARG A 252 18.68 -1.48 24.62
C ARG A 252 18.03 -2.87 24.63
N ILE A 253 17.96 -3.54 25.78
CA ILE A 253 17.22 -4.80 25.94
C ILE A 253 15.72 -4.57 25.68
N VAL A 254 15.12 -3.56 26.32
CA VAL A 254 13.70 -3.21 26.14
C VAL A 254 13.38 -2.84 24.69
N GLU A 255 14.27 -2.07 24.03
CA GLU A 255 14.15 -1.73 22.61
C GLU A 255 14.15 -2.98 21.72
N LEU A 256 15.09 -3.90 21.93
CA LEU A 256 15.19 -5.15 21.16
C LEU A 256 14.01 -6.09 21.41
N THR A 257 13.53 -6.20 22.66
CA THR A 257 12.31 -6.96 22.99
C THR A 257 11.08 -6.38 22.28
N SER A 258 10.94 -5.05 22.25
CA SER A 258 9.85 -4.36 21.53
C SER A 258 9.93 -4.59 20.02
N GLN A 259 11.14 -4.53 19.42
CA GLN A 259 11.33 -4.84 18.00
C GLN A 259 10.99 -6.30 17.65
N LEU A 260 11.35 -7.25 18.51
CA LEU A 260 11.01 -8.66 18.34
C LEU A 260 9.49 -8.90 18.41
N GLN A 261 8.82 -8.40 19.45
CA GLN A 261 7.36 -8.50 19.58
C GLN A 261 6.63 -7.88 18.39
N LEU A 262 7.12 -6.75 17.86
CA LEU A 262 6.58 -6.11 16.67
C LEU A 262 6.84 -6.90 15.38
N ALA A 263 7.95 -7.65 15.30
CA ALA A 263 8.23 -8.54 14.18
C ALA A 263 7.34 -9.79 14.19
N ASP A 264 7.14 -10.40 15.36
CA ASP A 264 6.27 -11.56 15.55
C ASP A 264 4.80 -11.22 15.30
N SER A 265 4.33 -10.06 15.78
CA SER A 265 2.99 -9.55 15.47
C SER A 265 2.76 -9.40 13.96
N LYS A 266 3.75 -8.88 13.22
CA LYS A 266 3.70 -8.76 11.76
C LYS A 266 3.74 -10.12 11.05
N SER A 267 4.56 -11.07 11.50
CA SER A 267 4.67 -12.39 10.86
C SER A 267 3.35 -13.17 10.99
N VAL A 268 2.72 -13.14 12.16
CA VAL A 268 1.38 -13.71 12.41
C VAL A 268 0.31 -13.02 11.55
N HIS A 269 0.34 -11.68 11.46
CA HIS A 269 -0.60 -10.91 10.65
C HIS A 269 -0.48 -11.26 9.15
N PHE A 270 0.73 -11.28 8.58
CA PHE A 270 0.92 -11.65 7.18
C PHE A 270 0.56 -13.12 6.90
N TYR A 271 0.84 -14.04 7.83
CA TYR A 271 0.40 -15.43 7.71
C TYR A 271 -1.14 -15.55 7.65
N ALA A 272 -1.84 -14.80 8.50
CA ALA A 272 -3.31 -14.74 8.49
C ALA A 272 -3.86 -14.14 7.18
N GLU A 273 -3.25 -13.06 6.67
CA GLU A 273 -3.63 -12.45 5.39
C GLU A 273 -3.40 -13.40 4.21
N CYS A 274 -2.23 -14.04 4.11
CA CYS A 274 -1.92 -15.03 3.08
C CYS A 274 -2.91 -16.20 3.10
N ARG A 275 -3.27 -16.69 4.30
CA ARG A 275 -4.26 -17.77 4.47
C ARG A 275 -5.68 -17.33 4.07
N ALA A 276 -6.07 -16.09 4.36
CA ALA A 276 -7.35 -15.52 3.94
C ALA A 276 -7.40 -15.27 2.42
N LEU A 277 -6.32 -14.76 1.84
CA LEU A 277 -6.20 -14.51 0.41
C LEU A 277 -6.21 -15.81 -0.40
N SER A 278 -5.48 -16.85 0.04
CA SER A 278 -5.52 -18.20 -0.55
C SER A 278 -6.95 -18.77 -0.57
N LYS A 279 -7.70 -18.67 0.54
CA LYS A 279 -9.11 -19.09 0.59
C LYS A 279 -10.00 -18.34 -0.41
N ARG A 280 -9.86 -17.02 -0.51
CA ARG A 280 -10.63 -16.22 -1.47
C ARG A 280 -10.28 -16.55 -2.92
N LEU A 281 -9.01 -16.81 -3.21
CA LEU A 281 -8.52 -17.20 -4.53
C LEU A 281 -9.11 -18.55 -4.96
N ALA A 282 -9.07 -19.57 -4.11
CA ALA A 282 -9.66 -20.88 -4.40
C ALA A 282 -11.19 -20.82 -4.61
N LEU A 283 -11.90 -19.96 -3.88
CA LEU A 283 -13.33 -19.71 -4.12
C LEU A 283 -13.59 -19.01 -5.46
N ALA A 284 -12.76 -18.03 -5.82
CA ALA A 284 -12.86 -17.33 -7.11
C ALA A 284 -12.54 -18.25 -8.30
N GLU A 285 -11.55 -19.14 -8.16
CA GLU A 285 -11.20 -20.15 -9.16
C GLU A 285 -12.36 -21.12 -9.38
N LYS A 286 -12.96 -21.64 -8.31
CA LYS A 286 -14.15 -22.50 -8.40
C LYS A 286 -15.33 -21.79 -9.06
N SER A 287 -15.56 -20.50 -8.77
CA SER A 287 -16.65 -19.74 -9.43
C SER A 287 -16.35 -19.48 -10.91
N LYS A 288 -15.08 -19.24 -11.28
CA LYS A 288 -14.63 -19.11 -12.67
C LYS A 288 -14.84 -20.43 -13.42
N GLU A 289 -14.49 -21.56 -12.82
CA GLU A 289 -14.68 -22.89 -13.42
C GLU A 289 -16.16 -23.18 -13.69
N ALA A 290 -17.04 -22.97 -12.69
CA ALA A 290 -18.48 -23.12 -12.85
C ALA A 290 -19.03 -22.25 -14.00
N LEU A 291 -18.69 -20.96 -14.02
CA LEU A 291 -19.13 -20.04 -15.07
C LEU A 291 -18.58 -20.42 -16.46
N THR A 292 -17.36 -20.97 -16.56
CA THR A 292 -16.84 -21.47 -17.83
C THR A 292 -17.53 -22.74 -18.31
N GLU A 293 -18.11 -23.56 -17.42
CA GLU A 293 -18.91 -24.72 -17.82
C GLU A 293 -20.31 -24.30 -18.25
N GLU A 294 -20.96 -23.41 -17.50
CA GLU A 294 -22.23 -22.78 -17.89
C GLU A 294 -22.13 -22.10 -19.26
N MET A 295 -21.01 -21.40 -19.55
CA MET A 295 -20.75 -20.80 -20.85
C MET A 295 -20.64 -21.84 -21.98
N LYS A 296 -20.02 -23.01 -21.74
CA LYS A 296 -19.97 -24.10 -22.74
C LYS A 296 -21.36 -24.66 -23.03
N VAL A 297 -22.14 -24.95 -21.98
CA VAL A 297 -23.52 -25.48 -22.10
C VAL A 297 -24.42 -24.48 -22.83
N ALA A 298 -24.32 -23.18 -22.51
CA ALA A 298 -25.03 -22.12 -23.22
C ALA A 298 -24.62 -22.05 -24.70
N SER A 299 -23.32 -22.16 -24.99
CA SER A 299 -22.79 -22.15 -26.37
C SER A 299 -23.28 -23.35 -27.19
N GLN A 300 -23.28 -24.56 -26.60
CA GLN A 300 -23.83 -25.77 -27.21
C GLN A 300 -25.34 -25.63 -27.48
N SER A 301 -26.08 -25.03 -26.55
CA SER A 301 -27.52 -24.74 -26.72
C SER A 301 -27.76 -23.78 -27.88
N ILE A 302 -26.95 -22.73 -28.02
CA ILE A 302 -27.02 -21.77 -29.14
C ILE A 302 -26.78 -22.48 -30.48
N SER A 303 -25.74 -23.31 -30.59
CA SER A 303 -25.49 -24.09 -31.82
C SER A 303 -26.66 -25.02 -32.15
N ARG A 304 -27.18 -25.74 -31.16
CA ARG A 304 -28.35 -26.64 -31.33
C ARG A 304 -29.58 -25.89 -31.86
N LEU A 305 -29.84 -24.68 -31.35
CA LEU A 305 -30.93 -23.81 -31.80
C LEU A 305 -30.68 -23.22 -33.20
N GLN A 306 -29.42 -22.98 -33.58
CA GLN A 306 -29.05 -22.56 -34.94
C GLN A 306 -29.26 -23.68 -35.96
N ASP A 307 -28.96 -24.93 -35.60
CA ASP A 307 -29.23 -26.10 -36.44
C ASP A 307 -30.74 -26.33 -36.60
N GLU A 308 -31.53 -26.22 -35.52
CA GLU A 308 -33.00 -26.26 -35.58
C GLU A 308 -33.58 -25.11 -36.43
N LEU A 309 -33.05 -23.88 -36.31
CA LEU A 309 -33.48 -22.75 -37.11
C LEU A 309 -33.14 -22.89 -38.60
N THR A 310 -31.95 -23.40 -38.94
CA THR A 310 -31.55 -23.56 -40.36
C THR A 310 -32.25 -24.75 -41.03
N THR A 311 -32.57 -25.81 -40.29
CA THR A 311 -33.35 -26.95 -40.80
C THR A 311 -34.82 -26.60 -40.99
N THR A 312 -35.46 -25.93 -40.02
CA THR A 312 -36.85 -25.44 -40.16
C THR A 312 -36.97 -24.40 -41.27
N LYS A 313 -36.05 -23.42 -41.34
CA LYS A 313 -36.01 -22.44 -42.43
C LYS A 313 -35.96 -23.14 -43.80
N ARG A 314 -35.00 -24.06 -44.00
CA ARG A 314 -34.85 -24.78 -45.28
C ARG A 314 -36.13 -25.53 -45.65
N SER A 315 -36.74 -26.24 -44.68
CA SER A 315 -37.98 -26.98 -44.94
C SER A 315 -39.14 -26.08 -45.39
N TYR A 316 -39.23 -24.84 -44.91
CA TYR A 316 -40.20 -23.86 -45.41
C TYR A 316 -39.84 -23.30 -46.79
N GLU A 317 -38.55 -23.07 -47.08
CA GLU A 317 -38.09 -22.68 -48.42
C GLU A 317 -38.38 -23.79 -49.45
N ASP A 318 -38.13 -25.07 -49.11
CA ASP A 318 -38.45 -26.24 -49.93
C ASP A 318 -39.97 -26.36 -50.18
N GLN A 319 -40.80 -26.19 -49.15
CA GLN A 319 -42.27 -26.20 -49.26
C GLN A 319 -42.79 -25.07 -50.17
N LEU A 320 -42.25 -23.86 -50.04
CA LEU A 320 -42.61 -22.72 -50.90
C LEU A 320 -42.17 -22.95 -52.36
N SER A 321 -41.01 -23.58 -52.60
CA SER A 321 -40.60 -23.98 -53.95
C SER A 321 -41.58 -24.97 -54.57
N MET A 322 -41.90 -26.07 -53.85
CA MET A 322 -42.86 -27.07 -54.34
C MET A 322 -44.24 -26.47 -54.64
N MET A 323 -44.72 -25.52 -53.82
CA MET A 323 -45.96 -24.79 -54.10
C MET A 323 -45.83 -23.90 -55.35
N SER A 324 -44.70 -23.22 -55.53
CA SER A 324 -44.44 -22.39 -56.72
C SER A 324 -44.42 -23.22 -58.01
N ASP A 325 -43.74 -24.37 -58.00
CA ASP A 325 -43.66 -25.29 -59.14
C ASP A 325 -45.04 -25.88 -59.48
N HIS A 326 -45.82 -26.25 -58.46
CA HIS A 326 -47.20 -26.71 -58.64
C HIS A 326 -48.11 -25.62 -59.21
N LEU A 327 -48.01 -24.38 -58.72
CA LEU A 327 -48.75 -23.24 -59.27
C LEU A 327 -48.37 -22.94 -60.72
N CYS A 328 -47.08 -23.07 -61.09
CA CYS A 328 -46.61 -22.91 -62.46
C CYS A 328 -47.23 -23.97 -63.39
N SER A 329 -47.14 -25.25 -63.02
CA SER A 329 -47.75 -26.37 -63.76
C SER A 329 -49.27 -26.26 -63.88
N MET A 330 -49.95 -25.80 -62.82
CA MET A 330 -51.38 -25.52 -62.85
C MET A 330 -51.71 -24.35 -63.81
N ASN A 331 -50.90 -23.29 -63.83
CA ASN A 331 -51.10 -22.16 -64.73
C ASN A 331 -50.83 -22.53 -66.20
N GLU A 332 -49.85 -23.41 -66.47
CA GLU A 332 -49.67 -24.00 -67.81
C GLU A 332 -50.89 -24.80 -68.26
N THR A 333 -51.44 -25.67 -67.40
CA THR A 333 -52.60 -26.50 -67.77
C THR A 333 -53.87 -25.68 -67.97
N LEU A 334 -54.10 -24.65 -67.14
CA LEU A 334 -55.15 -23.66 -67.35
C LEU A 334 -54.97 -22.86 -68.65
N SER A 335 -53.72 -22.54 -69.03
CA SER A 335 -53.43 -21.86 -70.29
C SER A 335 -53.71 -22.76 -71.50
N LYS A 336 -53.29 -24.02 -71.45
CA LYS A 336 -53.57 -25.03 -72.49
C LYS A 336 -55.08 -25.27 -72.66
N GLN A 337 -55.83 -25.40 -71.56
CA GLN A 337 -57.29 -25.48 -71.59
C GLN A 337 -57.93 -24.22 -72.18
N ARG A 338 -57.35 -23.04 -71.92
CA ARG A 338 -57.85 -21.77 -72.47
C ARG A 338 -57.63 -21.67 -73.99
N GLU A 339 -56.49 -22.12 -74.49
CA GLU A 339 -56.20 -22.23 -75.93
C GLU A 339 -57.13 -23.24 -76.62
N GLU A 340 -57.40 -24.39 -76.00
CA GLU A 340 -58.37 -25.37 -76.48
C GLU A 340 -59.79 -24.78 -76.55
N ILE A 341 -60.24 -24.09 -75.51
CA ILE A 341 -61.55 -23.41 -75.48
C ILE A 341 -61.65 -22.35 -76.60
N ASP A 342 -60.63 -21.52 -76.79
CA ASP A 342 -60.70 -20.44 -77.77
C ASP A 342 -60.50 -20.94 -79.23
N THR A 343 -59.76 -22.03 -79.45
CA THR A 343 -59.72 -22.72 -80.76
C THR A 343 -61.05 -23.41 -81.09
N LEU A 344 -61.70 -24.08 -80.14
CA LEU A 344 -63.04 -24.64 -80.31
C LEU A 344 -64.08 -23.56 -80.65
N LYS A 345 -64.04 -22.39 -79.99
CA LYS A 345 -64.90 -21.24 -80.33
C LYS A 345 -64.66 -20.73 -81.75
N MET A 346 -63.40 -20.60 -82.17
CA MET A 346 -63.08 -20.18 -83.54
C MET A 346 -63.57 -21.20 -84.57
N SER A 347 -63.39 -22.51 -84.31
CA SER A 347 -63.95 -23.56 -85.16
C SER A 347 -65.47 -23.47 -85.25
N SER A 348 -66.18 -23.32 -84.13
CA SER A 348 -67.64 -23.17 -84.11
C SER A 348 -68.12 -22.01 -84.99
N LYS A 349 -67.51 -20.82 -84.84
CA LYS A 349 -67.83 -19.65 -85.67
C LYS A 349 -67.58 -19.87 -87.17
N VAL A 350 -66.53 -20.63 -87.52
CA VAL A 350 -66.25 -21.00 -88.92
C VAL A 350 -67.31 -21.95 -89.48
N TRP A 351 -67.86 -22.86 -88.66
CA TRP A 351 -68.98 -23.71 -89.07
C TRP A 351 -70.29 -22.92 -89.21
N GLU A 352 -70.62 -22.03 -88.26
CA GLU A 352 -71.79 -21.14 -88.35
C GLU A 352 -71.72 -20.22 -89.59
N GLY A 353 -70.56 -19.62 -89.86
CA GLY A 353 -70.35 -18.80 -91.06
C GLY A 353 -70.53 -19.57 -92.37
N ARG A 354 -70.05 -20.82 -92.44
CA ARG A 354 -70.27 -21.71 -93.60
C ARG A 354 -71.73 -22.14 -93.74
N ALA A 355 -72.44 -22.37 -92.63
CA ALA A 355 -73.87 -22.70 -92.64
C ALA A 355 -74.71 -21.52 -93.14
N SER A 356 -74.43 -20.31 -92.65
CA SER A 356 -75.09 -19.08 -93.10
C SER A 356 -74.86 -18.80 -94.60
N LEU A 357 -73.62 -18.97 -95.09
CA LEU A 357 -73.31 -18.87 -96.52
C LEU A 357 -74.06 -19.90 -97.38
N ARG A 358 -74.37 -21.09 -96.85
CA ARG A 358 -75.17 -22.13 -97.52
C ARG A 358 -76.69 -21.93 -97.44
N SER A 359 -77.15 -20.94 -96.70
CA SER A 359 -78.59 -20.62 -96.55
C SER A 359 -79.03 -19.41 -97.39
N ASN A 360 -78.09 -18.70 -98.01
CA ASN A 360 -78.31 -17.52 -98.85
C ASN A 360 -77.98 -17.78 -100.33
N SER A 361 -78.00 -19.06 -100.75
CA SER A 361 -77.69 -19.55 -102.09
C SER A 361 -78.65 -20.67 -102.50
#